data_AF-A0AAU9WND2-F1
#
_entry.id   AF-A0AAU9WND2-F1
#
_cell.length_a   1.000
_cell.length_b   1.000
_cell.length_c   1.000
_cell.angle_alpha   90.00
_cell.angle_beta   90.00
_cell.angle_gamma   90.00
#
_symmetry.space_group_name_H-M   'P 1'
#
loop_
_entity.id
_entity.type
_entity.pdbx_description
1 polymer ?
#
loop_
_entity_poly.entity_id
_entity_poly.type
_entity_poly.pdbx_seq_one_letter_code
_entity_poly.pdbx_strand_id
1 'polypeptide(L)'
;FLAVFNFLLSIIASLGNLLILVALPKTCSLHSPSKILYRCLATTDFCVGVVAQPAFAVQLLYNNGERQELCYMSLRLGFCAGVILCGVSMTTLAALSVDRLLALLLTLRYRQIVT
;
A
#
# COMPACT_ATOMS: atom_id res chain seq x y z
N PHE A 1 27.16 -11.97 -0.13
CA PHE A 1 26.31 -12.55 -1.20
C PHE A 1 24.82 -12.38 -0.90
N LEU A 2 24.30 -12.99 0.18
CA LEU A 2 22.87 -12.91 0.56
C LEU A 2 22.35 -11.47 0.77
N ALA A 3 23.14 -10.58 1.37
CA ALA A 3 22.77 -9.19 1.57
C ALA A 3 22.58 -8.41 0.25
N VAL A 4 23.47 -8.62 -0.73
CA VAL A 4 23.40 -7.98 -2.05
C VAL A 4 22.17 -8.46 -2.82
N PHE A 5 21.88 -9.76 -2.75
CA PHE A 5 20.71 -10.34 -3.40
C PHE A 5 19.39 -9.81 -2.79
N ASN A 6 19.32 -9.72 -1.46
CA ASN A 6 18.17 -9.14 -0.76
C ASN A 6 17.96 -7.65 -1.11
N PHE A 7 19.05 -6.90 -1.26
CA PHE A 7 19.00 -5.50 -1.66
C PHE A 7 18.49 -5.33 -3.10
N LEU A 8 18.90 -6.19 -4.03
CA LEU A 8 18.39 -6.18 -5.40
C LEU A 8 16.91 -6.57 -5.46
N LEU A 9 16.49 -7.61 -4.72
CA LEU A 9 15.07 -7.96 -4.63
C LEU A 9 14.23 -6.82 -4.05
N SER A 10 14.77 -6.08 -3.08
CA SER A 10 14.12 -4.90 -2.49
C SER A 10 13.85 -3.80 -3.49
N ILE A 11 14.84 -3.49 -4.32
CA ILE A 11 14.70 -2.49 -5.39
C ILE A 11 13.66 -2.95 -6.40
N ILE A 12 13.69 -4.21 -6.82
CA ILE A 12 12.76 -4.75 -7.81
C ILE A 12 11.33 -4.78 -7.27
N ALA A 13 11.15 -5.27 -6.03
CA ALA A 13 9.84 -5.34 -5.38
C ALA A 13 9.25 -3.94 -5.15
N SER A 14 10.05 -2.98 -4.69
CA SER A 14 9.59 -1.60 -4.51
C SER A 14 9.24 -0.95 -5.85
N LEU A 15 10.10 -1.01 -6.86
CA LEU A 15 9.79 -0.46 -8.18
C LEU A 15 8.55 -1.07 -8.82
N GLY A 16 8.39 -2.40 -8.73
CA GLY A 16 7.22 -3.10 -9.27
C GLY A 16 5.91 -2.64 -8.60
N ASN A 17 5.91 -2.55 -7.27
CA ASN A 17 4.74 -2.11 -6.52
C ASN A 17 4.43 -0.61 -6.71
N LEU A 18 5.45 0.23 -6.86
CA LEU A 18 5.27 1.63 -7.22
C LEU A 18 4.65 1.80 -8.61
N LEU A 19 5.09 1.00 -9.58
CA LEU A 19 4.51 0.95 -10.92
C LEU A 19 3.03 0.56 -10.90
N ILE A 20 2.67 -0.45 -10.10
CA ILE A 20 1.27 -0.86 -9.91
C ILE A 20 0.46 0.29 -9.32
N LEU A 21 1.00 1.00 -8.31
CA LEU A 21 0.34 2.16 -7.70
C LEU A 21 0.05 3.30 -8.70
N VAL A 22 0.99 3.55 -9.61
CA VAL A 22 0.89 4.59 -10.65
C VAL A 22 -0.03 4.16 -11.79
N ALA A 23 -0.03 2.88 -12.16
CA ALA A 23 -0.83 2.34 -13.25
C ALA A 23 -2.30 2.15 -12.85
N LEU A 24 -2.59 1.80 -11.59
CA LEU A 24 -3.93 1.57 -11.07
C LEU A 24 -4.95 2.68 -11.40
N PRO A 25 -4.67 3.98 -11.13
CA PRO A 25 -5.62 5.05 -11.43
C PRO A 25 -5.86 5.27 -12.93
N LYS A 26 -4.98 4.77 -13.80
CA LYS A 26 -5.13 4.86 -15.27
C LYS A 26 -6.02 3.76 -15.84
N THR A 27 -6.33 2.72 -15.06
CA THR A 27 -7.19 1.63 -15.51
C THR A 27 -8.66 1.95 -15.25
N CYS A 28 -9.48 2.06 -16.29
CA CYS A 28 -10.92 2.28 -16.15
C CYS A 28 -11.70 0.98 -15.88
N SER A 29 -11.20 -0.20 -16.28
CA SER A 29 -12.00 -1.44 -16.32
C SER A 29 -12.19 -2.18 -15.00
N LEU A 30 -11.41 -1.89 -13.95
CA LEU A 30 -11.55 -2.59 -12.67
C LEU A 30 -12.73 -2.03 -11.85
N HIS A 31 -13.48 -2.92 -11.19
CA HIS A 31 -14.52 -2.55 -10.23
C HIS A 31 -13.92 -1.65 -9.12
N SER A 32 -14.63 -0.58 -8.75
CA SER A 32 -14.19 0.40 -7.75
C SER A 32 -13.58 -0.21 -6.47
N PRO A 33 -14.22 -1.21 -5.81
CA PRO A 33 -13.65 -1.83 -4.60
C PRO A 33 -12.37 -2.66 -4.85
N SER A 34 -12.21 -3.27 -6.03
CA SER A 34 -11.02 -4.08 -6.36
C SER A 34 -9.80 -3.20 -6.63
N LYS A 35 -9.95 -2.05 -7.32
CA LYS A 35 -8.84 -1.07 -7.48
C LYS A 35 -8.30 -0.61 -6.14
N ILE A 36 -9.18 -0.47 -5.17
CA ILE A 36 -8.87 0.03 -3.84
C ILE A 36 -8.00 -0.98 -3.07
N LEU A 37 -8.38 -2.26 -3.09
CA LEU A 37 -7.59 -3.36 -2.50
C LEU A 37 -6.18 -3.47 -3.11
N TYR A 38 -6.07 -3.41 -4.44
CA TYR A 38 -4.77 -3.43 -5.12
C TYR A 38 -3.88 -2.25 -4.74
N ARG A 39 -4.47 -1.09 -4.42
CA ARG A 39 -3.72 0.10 -4.00
C ARG A 39 -3.13 -0.08 -2.60
N CYS A 40 -3.91 -0.65 -1.66
CA CYS A 40 -3.40 -1.01 -0.33
C CYS A 40 -2.30 -2.07 -0.40
N LEU A 41 -2.50 -3.10 -1.22
CA LEU A 41 -1.51 -4.17 -1.40
C LEU A 41 -0.19 -3.61 -1.94
N ALA A 42 -0.24 -2.85 -3.05
CA ALA A 42 0.94 -2.22 -3.64
C ALA A 42 1.64 -1.24 -2.67
N THR A 43 0.89 -0.49 -1.85
CA THR A 43 1.47 0.41 -0.85
C THR A 43 2.20 -0.36 0.25
N THR A 44 1.61 -1.48 0.68
CA THR A 44 2.18 -2.35 1.72
C THR A 44 3.45 -3.01 1.21
N ASP A 45 3.41 -3.62 0.03
CA ASP A 45 4.55 -4.32 -0.56
C ASP A 45 5.69 -3.37 -0.95
N PHE A 46 5.37 -2.13 -1.38
CA PHE A 46 6.37 -1.08 -1.55
C PHE A 46 7.07 -0.74 -0.23
N CYS A 47 6.32 -0.54 0.85
CA CYS A 47 6.89 -0.25 2.17
C CYS A 47 7.74 -1.41 2.65
N VAL A 48 7.27 -2.66 2.57
CA VAL A 48 8.03 -3.84 2.94
C VAL A 48 9.34 -3.92 2.14
N GLY A 49 9.28 -3.65 0.83
CA GLY A 49 10.44 -3.62 -0.05
C GLY A 49 11.50 -2.63 0.42
N VAL A 50 11.11 -1.38 0.68
CA VAL A 50 12.03 -0.31 1.13
C VAL A 50 12.45 -0.47 2.59
N VAL A 51 11.63 -1.17 3.41
CA VAL A 51 11.78 -1.13 4.87
C VAL A 51 12.31 -2.40 5.48
N ALA A 52 11.71 -3.55 5.17
CA ALA A 52 12.04 -4.83 5.80
C ALA A 52 13.33 -5.44 5.23
N GLN A 53 13.52 -5.38 3.91
CA GLN A 53 14.68 -5.99 3.25
C GLN A 53 16.03 -5.32 3.59
N PRO A 54 16.17 -3.98 3.61
CA PRO A 54 17.42 -3.37 4.07
C PRO A 54 17.66 -3.56 5.57
N ALA A 55 16.60 -3.63 6.39
CA ALA A 55 16.75 -3.98 7.81
C ALA A 55 17.31 -5.40 7.97
N PHE A 56 16.81 -6.36 7.20
CA PHE A 56 17.33 -7.74 7.19
C PHE A 56 18.79 -7.80 6.70
N ALA A 57 19.15 -6.98 5.70
CA ALA A 57 20.53 -6.90 5.21
C ALA A 57 21.50 -6.30 6.25
N VAL A 58 21.06 -5.28 6.99
CA VAL A 58 21.83 -4.69 8.11
C VAL A 58 21.97 -5.69 9.26
N GLN A 59 20.90 -6.40 9.60
CA GLN A 59 20.90 -7.44 10.63
C GLN A 59 21.91 -8.56 10.30
N LEU A 60 22.00 -8.96 9.03
CA LEU A 60 22.98 -9.95 8.57
C LEU A 60 24.44 -9.46 8.67
N LEU A 61 24.64 -8.13 8.64
CA LEU A 61 25.97 -7.50 8.72
C LEU A 61 26.40 -7.16 10.16
N TYR A 62 25.45 -6.93 11.06
CA TYR A 62 25.68 -6.30 12.37
C TYR A 62 25.32 -7.22 13.55
N ASN A 63 25.77 -8.48 13.50
CA ASN A 63 25.39 -9.56 14.43
C ASN A 63 25.80 -9.38 15.92
N ASN A 64 26.07 -8.16 16.40
CA ASN A 64 26.66 -7.87 17.72
C ASN A 64 25.91 -6.81 18.57
N GLY A 65 24.68 -6.37 18.22
CA GLY A 65 24.05 -5.19 18.85
C GLY A 65 22.55 -5.30 19.19
N GLU A 66 22.13 -6.28 19.99
CA GLU A 66 20.72 -6.67 20.20
C GLU A 66 19.75 -5.57 20.69
N ARG A 67 20.24 -4.51 21.36
CA ARG A 67 19.36 -3.50 21.99
C ARG A 67 18.93 -2.36 21.05
N GLN A 68 19.77 -2.01 20.08
CA GLN A 68 19.48 -0.94 19.12
C GLN A 68 18.54 -1.44 17.99
N GLU A 69 18.65 -2.73 17.68
CA GLU A 69 17.83 -3.43 16.68
C GLU A 69 16.35 -3.49 17.06
N LEU A 70 16.03 -3.77 18.33
CA LEU A 70 14.64 -3.81 18.80
C LEU A 70 13.94 -2.47 18.62
N CYS A 71 14.61 -1.37 18.96
CA CYS A 71 14.05 -0.02 18.80
C CYS A 71 13.81 0.32 17.32
N TYR A 72 14.77 -0.05 16.46
CA TYR A 72 14.66 0.18 15.02
C TYR A 72 13.54 -0.64 14.37
N MET A 73 13.41 -1.91 14.73
CA MET A 73 12.32 -2.76 14.25
C MET A 73 10.96 -2.29 14.77
N SER A 74 10.86 -1.88 16.03
CA SER A 74 9.60 -1.33 16.58
C SER A 74 9.18 -0.06 15.84
N LEU A 75 10.10 0.86 15.57
CA LEU A 75 9.81 2.08 14.78
C LEU A 75 9.37 1.73 13.35
N ARG A 76 10.01 0.75 12.71
CA ARG A 76 9.66 0.32 11.34
C ARG A 76 8.32 -0.39 11.29
N LEU A 77 8.01 -1.26 12.25
CA LEU A 77 6.69 -1.90 12.37
C LEU A 77 5.61 -0.85 12.62
N GLY A 78 5.87 0.14 13.48
CA GLY A 78 4.97 1.27 13.70
C GLY A 78 4.73 2.09 12.43
N PHE A 79 5.78 2.36 11.66
CA PHE A 79 5.68 3.07 10.38
C PHE A 79 4.87 2.27 9.35
N CYS A 80 5.18 0.99 9.14
CA CYS A 80 4.43 0.12 8.24
C CYS A 80 2.96 0.01 8.65
N ALA A 81 2.68 -0.23 9.94
CA ALA A 81 1.33 -0.28 10.46
C ALA A 81 0.60 1.05 10.25
N GLY A 82 1.26 2.19 10.47
CA GLY A 82 0.70 3.51 10.22
C GLY A 82 0.34 3.73 8.74
N VAL A 83 1.21 3.35 7.82
CA VAL A 83 0.94 3.44 6.38
C VAL A 83 -0.22 2.52 5.98
N ILE A 84 -0.26 1.30 6.49
CA ILE A 84 -1.34 0.35 6.21
C ILE A 84 -2.67 0.89 6.74
N LEU A 85 -2.72 1.32 8.00
CA LEU A 85 -3.92 1.86 8.64
C LEU A 85 -4.41 3.12 7.93
N CYS A 86 -3.49 4.01 7.54
CA CYS A 86 -3.83 5.20 6.77
C CYS A 86 -4.36 4.83 5.38
N GLY A 87 -3.71 3.88 4.71
CA GLY A 87 -4.17 3.31 3.44
C GLY A 87 -5.59 2.76 3.57
N VAL A 88 -5.84 1.89 4.56
CA VAL A 88 -7.15 1.31 4.86
C VAL A 88 -8.20 2.40 5.11
N SER A 89 -7.88 3.42 5.89
CA SER A 89 -8.79 4.55 6.15
C SER A 89 -9.14 5.31 4.86
N MET A 90 -8.13 5.71 4.08
CA MET A 90 -8.30 6.37 2.79
C MET A 90 -9.13 5.53 1.82
N THR A 91 -8.90 4.22 1.81
CA THR A 91 -9.67 3.30 0.98
C THR A 91 -11.12 3.18 1.40
N THR A 92 -11.38 3.19 2.71
CA THR A 92 -12.74 3.15 3.26
C THR A 92 -13.50 4.42 2.90
N LEU A 93 -12.84 5.59 3.03
CA LEU A 93 -13.38 6.88 2.62
C LEU A 93 -13.68 6.95 1.12
N ALA A 94 -12.80 6.43 0.28
CA ALA A 94 -13.00 6.38 -1.17
C ALA A 94 -14.18 5.47 -1.55
N ALA A 95 -14.28 4.29 -0.94
CA ALA A 95 -15.40 3.38 -1.15
C ALA A 95 -16.74 4.03 -0.75
N LEU A 96 -16.78 4.67 0.42
CA LEU A 96 -17.95 5.41 0.90
C LEU A 96 -18.35 6.55 -0.04
N SER A 97 -17.37 7.30 -0.55
CA SER A 97 -17.60 8.42 -1.46
C SER A 97 -18.19 7.97 -2.80
N VAL A 98 -17.68 6.85 -3.35
CA VAL A 98 -18.20 6.28 -4.60
C VAL A 98 -19.62 5.74 -4.42
N ASP A 99 -19.89 5.04 -3.31
CA ASP A 99 -21.22 4.54 -2.99
C ASP A 99 -22.25 5.68 -2.92
N ARG A 100 -21.92 6.75 -2.17
CA ARG A 100 -22.76 7.95 -2.06
C ARG A 100 -22.98 8.64 -3.40
N LEU A 101 -21.94 8.78 -4.22
CA LEU A 101 -22.04 9.38 -5.55
C LEU A 101 -22.99 8.56 -6.43
N LEU A 102 -22.86 7.24 -6.42
CA LEU A 102 -23.70 6.35 -7.21
C LEU A 102 -25.17 6.44 -6.79
N ALA A 103 -25.46 6.41 -5.49
CA ALA A 103 -26.81 6.57 -4.97
C ALA A 103 -27.44 7.92 -5.38
N LEU A 104 -26.65 8.99 -5.37
CA LEU A 104 -27.11 10.33 -5.75
C LEU A 104 -27.40 10.41 -7.26
N LEU A 105 -26.53 9.84 -8.09
CA LEU A 105 -26.73 9.76 -9.54
C LEU A 105 -27.97 8.94 -9.91
N LEU A 106 -28.19 7.81 -9.25
CA LEU A 106 -29.38 6.98 -9.44
C LEU A 106 -30.66 7.72 -9.03
N THR A 107 -30.63 8.42 -7.89
CA THR A 107 -31.75 9.22 -7.41
C THR A 107 -32.09 10.35 -8.38
N LEU A 108 -31.09 11.06 -8.91
CA LEU A 108 -31.28 12.10 -9.92
C LEU A 108 -31.83 11.55 -11.23
N ARG A 109 -31.28 10.43 -11.72
CA ARG A 109 -31.79 9.71 -12.91
C ARG A 109 -33.25 9.32 -12.74
N TYR A 110 -33.62 8.74 -11.60
CA TYR A 110 -35.01 8.37 -11.31
C TYR A 110 -35.93 9.60 -11.34
N ARG A 111 -35.51 10.71 -10.72
CA ARG A 111 -36.27 11.95 -10.68
C ARG A 111 -36.47 12.58 -12.07
N GLN A 112 -35.51 12.40 -12.98
CA GLN A 112 -35.55 12.95 -14.33
C GLN A 112 -36.38 12.10 -15.31
N ILE A 113 -36.61 10.82 -15.02
CA ILE A 113 -37.39 9.90 -15.87
C ILE A 113 -38.88 9.88 -15.50
N VAL A 114 -39.20 10.13 -14.21
CA VAL A 114 -40.58 10.04 -13.67
C VAL A 114 -41.37 11.37 -13.78
N THR A 115 -40.74 12.44 -14.27
CA THR A 115 -41.39 13.71 -14.63
C THR A 115 -41.42 13.89 -16.14
#